data_AF-A0A7D8IXU6-F1
#
_entry.id   AF-A0A7D8IXU6-F1
#
_cell.length_a   1.000
_cell.length_b   1.000
_cell.length_c   1.000
_cell.angle_alpha   90.00
_cell.angle_beta   90.00
_cell.angle_gamma   90.00
#
_symmetry.space_group_name_H-M   'P 1'
#
loop_
_entity.id
_entity.type
_entity.pdbx_description
1 polymer ?
#
loop_
_entity_poly.entity_id
_entity_poly.type
_entity_poly.pdbx_seq_one_letter_code
_entity_poly.pdbx_strand_id
1 'polypeptide(L)'
;MPFDKRAWHAGVSNYQGRERCNDFSIGIELEGTDTLAYTDAQYQQLAAVTRTLIASYPAIADNMTGHCNIAPDRKTDPGPAFDWPRFRALVALSSHKEMT
;
A
#
# COMPACT_ATOMS: atom_id res chain seq x y z
N MET A 1 -7.23 6.34 -11.67
CA MET A 1 -8.04 5.17 -12.10
C MET A 1 -8.99 4.83 -10.95
N PRO A 2 -10.28 4.50 -11.20
CA PRO A 2 -11.19 4.00 -10.16
C PRO A 2 -10.74 2.66 -9.57
N PHE A 3 -11.09 2.36 -8.31
CA PHE A 3 -10.60 1.18 -7.59
C PHE A 3 -11.14 -0.16 -8.08
N ASP A 4 -12.28 -0.17 -8.78
CA ASP A 4 -12.86 -1.35 -9.43
C ASP A 4 -12.26 -1.63 -10.82
N LYS A 5 -11.34 -0.77 -11.28
CA LYS A 5 -10.69 -0.90 -12.59
C LYS A 5 -9.23 -1.30 -12.43
N ARG A 6 -8.75 -2.09 -13.39
CA ARG A 6 -7.34 -2.46 -13.47
C ARG A 6 -6.49 -1.26 -13.89
N ALA A 7 -5.65 -0.79 -12.98
CA ALA A 7 -4.55 0.11 -13.30
C ALA A 7 -3.30 -0.66 -13.77
N TRP A 8 -2.37 0.04 -14.42
CA TRP A 8 -1.10 -0.52 -14.87
C TRP A 8 0.05 0.09 -14.08
N HIS A 9 0.39 -0.51 -12.94
CA HIS A 9 1.42 0.00 -12.04
C HIS A 9 2.46 -1.06 -11.67
N ALA A 10 2.03 -2.31 -11.47
CA ALA A 10 2.90 -3.37 -10.95
C ALA A 10 3.88 -3.96 -11.98
N GLY A 11 3.55 -3.94 -13.28
CA GLY A 11 4.33 -4.64 -14.32
C GLY A 11 4.44 -6.15 -14.08
N VAL A 12 5.53 -6.79 -14.56
CA VAL A 12 5.84 -8.20 -14.24
C VAL A 12 6.09 -8.31 -12.73
N SER A 13 5.29 -9.12 -12.06
CA SER A 13 5.20 -9.17 -10.60
C SER A 13 4.55 -10.46 -10.11
N ASN A 14 4.88 -10.87 -8.88
CA ASN A 14 4.31 -12.02 -8.17
C ASN A 14 4.12 -11.68 -6.67
N TYR A 15 2.93 -11.97 -6.13
CA TYR A 15 2.66 -11.87 -4.70
C TYR A 15 2.10 -13.20 -4.19
N GLN A 16 2.77 -13.80 -3.21
CA GLN A 16 2.37 -15.08 -2.60
C GLN A 16 2.11 -16.20 -3.63
N GLY A 17 2.92 -16.28 -4.68
CA GLY A 17 2.79 -17.28 -5.74
C GLY A 17 1.83 -16.90 -6.87
N ARG A 18 1.08 -15.80 -6.74
CA ARG A 18 0.17 -15.31 -7.79
C ARG A 18 0.83 -14.22 -8.64
N GLU A 19 1.01 -14.50 -9.92
CA GLU A 19 1.54 -13.53 -10.89
C GLU A 19 0.52 -12.45 -11.29
N ARG A 20 1.01 -11.40 -11.97
CA ARG A 20 0.22 -10.31 -12.57
C ARG A 20 -0.53 -9.48 -11.52
N CYS A 21 0.21 -8.88 -10.60
CA CYS A 21 -0.37 -8.14 -9.48
C CYS A 21 -1.34 -7.01 -9.89
N ASN A 22 -1.24 -6.44 -11.09
CA ASN A 22 -2.24 -5.49 -11.61
C ASN A 22 -3.67 -6.07 -11.58
N ASP A 23 -3.84 -7.37 -11.74
CA ASP A 23 -5.16 -8.01 -11.83
C ASP A 23 -5.90 -8.06 -10.47
N PHE A 24 -5.21 -7.85 -9.34
CA PHE A 24 -5.77 -8.01 -8.01
C PHE A 24 -5.24 -7.04 -6.94
N SER A 25 -4.54 -5.98 -7.34
CA SER A 25 -4.01 -4.97 -6.41
C SER A 25 -4.43 -3.56 -6.78
N ILE A 26 -4.36 -2.69 -5.78
CA ILE A 26 -4.52 -1.24 -5.93
C ILE A 26 -3.16 -0.61 -5.67
N GLY A 27 -2.61 0.09 -6.67
CA GLY A 27 -1.39 0.87 -6.51
C GLY A 27 -1.69 2.23 -5.88
N ILE A 28 -1.01 2.56 -4.78
CA ILE A 28 -1.00 3.90 -4.19
C ILE A 28 0.42 4.44 -4.29
N GLU A 29 0.58 5.55 -4.99
CA GLU A 29 1.87 6.20 -5.22
C GLU A 29 2.11 7.29 -4.18
N LEU A 30 3.29 7.30 -3.58
CA LEU A 30 3.77 8.40 -2.75
C LEU A 30 4.91 9.11 -3.48
N GLU A 31 4.76 10.41 -3.72
CA GLU A 31 5.84 11.22 -4.28
C GLU A 31 7.02 11.27 -3.31
N GLY A 32 8.21 10.89 -3.78
CA GLY A 32 9.41 10.81 -2.95
C GLY A 32 10.50 10.01 -3.63
N THR A 33 11.49 9.61 -2.84
CA THR A 33 12.59 8.76 -3.28
C THR A 33 12.82 7.65 -2.26
N ASP A 34 13.54 6.60 -2.65
CA ASP A 34 13.85 5.47 -1.79
C ASP A 34 14.64 5.85 -0.52
N THR A 35 15.29 7.00 -0.51
CA THR A 35 16.26 7.41 0.52
C THR A 35 15.86 8.67 1.30
N LEU A 36 14.86 9.42 0.84
CA LEU A 36 14.37 10.60 1.54
C LEU A 36 13.11 10.24 2.34
N ALA A 37 13.09 10.61 3.62
CA ALA A 37 11.95 10.36 4.49
C ALA A 37 10.66 10.98 3.92
N TYR A 38 9.60 10.18 3.88
CA TYR A 38 8.26 10.66 3.54
C TYR A 38 7.72 11.58 4.64
N THR A 39 6.90 12.55 4.23
CA THR A 39 6.33 13.53 5.15
C THR A 39 5.26 12.91 6.05
N ASP A 40 5.04 13.52 7.22
CA ASP A 40 3.96 13.11 8.13
C ASP A 40 2.59 13.14 7.45
N ALA A 41 2.34 14.15 6.61
CA ALA A 41 1.11 14.29 5.86
C ALA A 41 0.86 13.11 4.91
N GLN A 42 1.91 12.62 4.24
CA GLN A 42 1.82 11.45 3.37
C GLN A 42 1.44 10.20 4.16
N TYR A 43 2.05 9.95 5.32
CA TYR A 43 1.68 8.81 6.17
C TYR A 43 0.24 8.88 6.65
N GLN A 44 -0.21 10.05 7.10
CA GLN A 44 -1.58 10.22 7.59
C GLN A 44 -2.60 9.99 6.47
N GLN A 45 -2.35 10.55 5.29
CA GLN A 45 -3.26 10.39 4.15
C GLN A 45 -3.23 8.99 3.59
N LEU A 46 -2.06 8.36 3.48
CA LEU A 46 -1.94 6.96 3.08
C LEU A 46 -2.75 6.08 4.03
N ALA A 47 -2.58 6.24 5.34
CA ALA A 47 -3.33 5.46 6.33
C ALA A 47 -4.84 5.71 6.23
N ALA A 48 -5.28 6.96 6.03
CA ALA A 48 -6.70 7.27 5.85
C ALA A 48 -7.30 6.57 4.62
N VAL A 49 -6.64 6.68 3.46
CA VAL A 49 -7.05 6.00 2.23
C VAL A 49 -7.05 4.48 2.41
N THR A 50 -5.99 3.91 2.99
CA THR A 50 -5.89 2.48 3.23
C THR A 50 -7.04 1.97 4.12
N ARG A 51 -7.42 2.70 5.16
CA ARG A 51 -8.56 2.32 6.01
C ARG A 51 -9.89 2.34 5.24
N THR A 52 -10.12 3.35 4.41
CA THR A 52 -11.29 3.39 3.52
C THR A 52 -11.30 2.19 2.56
N LEU A 53 -10.14 1.83 2.01
CA LEU A 53 -10.01 0.65 1.14
C LEU A 53 -10.26 -0.65 1.91
N ILE A 54 -9.75 -0.79 3.14
CA ILE A 54 -10.00 -1.96 4.00
C ILE A 54 -11.50 -2.11 4.28
N ALA A 55 -12.23 -1.02 4.52
CA ALA A 55 -13.68 -1.07 4.75
C ALA A 55 -14.44 -1.66 3.54
N SER A 56 -13.92 -1.48 2.32
CA SER A 56 -14.53 -2.01 1.09
C SER A 56 -13.95 -3.36 0.67
N TYR A 57 -12.68 -3.62 0.99
CA TYR A 57 -11.91 -4.81 0.62
C TYR A 57 -11.11 -5.30 1.84
N PRO A 58 -11.75 -6.01 2.80
CA PRO A 58 -11.16 -6.33 4.11
C PRO A 58 -9.82 -7.06 4.04
N ALA A 59 -9.60 -7.88 3.02
CA ALA A 59 -8.35 -8.60 2.80
C ALA A 59 -7.12 -7.67 2.71
N ILE A 60 -7.28 -6.38 2.36
CA ILE A 60 -6.18 -5.42 2.32
C ILE A 60 -5.48 -5.29 3.67
N ALA A 61 -6.18 -5.45 4.80
CA ALA A 61 -5.60 -5.31 6.14
C ALA A 61 -4.37 -6.22 6.34
N ASP A 62 -4.40 -7.42 5.78
CA ASP A 62 -3.32 -8.41 5.85
C ASP A 62 -2.40 -8.37 4.61
N ASN A 63 -2.80 -7.66 3.54
CA ASN A 63 -2.15 -7.70 2.24
C ASN A 63 -1.67 -6.31 1.78
N MET A 64 -0.77 -5.72 2.57
CA MET A 64 -0.04 -4.49 2.22
C MET A 64 1.43 -4.80 1.99
N THR A 65 1.97 -4.39 0.84
CA THR A 65 3.34 -4.69 0.40
C THR A 65 3.92 -3.57 -0.46
N GLY A 66 5.26 -3.52 -0.58
CA GLY A 66 5.96 -2.62 -1.50
C GLY A 66 6.13 -3.21 -2.89
N HIS A 67 6.45 -2.38 -3.88
CA HIS A 67 6.68 -2.84 -5.25
C HIS A 67 7.93 -3.73 -5.34
N CYS A 68 8.97 -3.40 -4.58
CA CYS A 68 10.18 -4.19 -4.44
C CYS A 68 9.93 -5.64 -3.98
N ASN A 69 8.89 -5.88 -3.17
CA ASN A 69 8.57 -7.22 -2.68
C ASN A 69 7.89 -8.10 -3.73
N ILE A 70 7.13 -7.50 -4.66
CA ILE A 70 6.43 -8.25 -5.72
C ILE A 70 7.24 -8.33 -7.01
N ALA A 71 8.30 -7.53 -7.12
CA ALA A 71 9.18 -7.47 -8.28
C ALA A 71 10.65 -7.26 -7.83
N PRO A 72 11.22 -8.22 -7.07
CA PRO A 72 12.60 -8.15 -6.63
C PRO A 72 13.55 -8.02 -7.82
N ASP A 73 14.71 -7.40 -7.59
CA ASP A 73 15.77 -7.07 -8.57
C ASP A 73 15.36 -6.08 -9.68
N ARG A 74 14.06 -5.85 -9.89
CA ARG A 74 13.54 -4.91 -10.89
C ARG A 74 13.09 -3.57 -10.29
N LYS A 75 12.55 -3.59 -9.07
CA LYS A 75 11.98 -2.42 -8.40
C LYS A 75 12.51 -2.31 -6.98
N THR A 76 12.71 -1.09 -6.53
CA THR A 76 13.30 -0.77 -5.22
C THR A 76 12.32 0.00 -4.33
N ASP A 77 11.32 0.64 -4.92
CA ASP A 77 10.27 1.39 -4.23
C ASP A 77 9.35 0.50 -3.37
N PRO A 78 8.86 1.00 -2.22
CA PRO A 78 9.00 2.37 -1.70
C PRO A 78 10.34 2.64 -0.99
N GLY A 79 11.30 1.72 -1.09
CA GLY A 79 12.65 1.90 -0.56
C GLY A 79 12.76 1.85 0.97
N PRO A 80 14.00 1.91 1.49
CA PRO A 80 14.26 1.88 2.93
C PRO A 80 13.73 3.11 3.68
N ALA A 81 13.48 4.24 3.00
CA ALA A 81 12.90 5.42 3.63
C ALA A 81 11.43 5.23 4.04
N PHE A 82 10.73 4.22 3.52
CA PHE A 82 9.37 3.91 3.93
C PHE A 82 9.31 3.15 5.26
N ASP A 83 8.98 3.86 6.33
CA ASP A 83 8.71 3.33 7.66
C ASP A 83 7.41 2.51 7.72
N TRP A 84 7.53 1.20 7.48
CA TRP A 84 6.44 0.23 7.58
C TRP A 84 5.81 0.14 8.98
N PRO A 85 6.58 0.03 10.09
CA PRO A 85 6.00 0.04 11.43
C PRO A 85 5.12 1.25 11.71
N ARG A 86 5.58 2.46 11.36
CA ARG A 86 4.80 3.70 11.50
C ARG A 86 3.50 3.65 10.70
N PHE A 87 3.58 3.27 9.43
CA PHE A 87 2.39 3.15 8.60
C PHE A 87 1.37 2.16 9.16
N ARG A 88 1.80 0.96 9.57
CA ARG A 88 0.92 -0.06 10.14
C ARG A 88 0.26 0.40 11.43
N ALA A 89 1.00 1.09 12.30
CA ALA A 89 0.44 1.68 13.51
C ALA A 89 -0.69 2.67 13.19
N LEU A 90 -0.50 3.56 12.21
CA LEU A 90 -1.52 4.53 11.79
C LEU A 90 -2.77 3.87 11.18
N VAL A 91 -2.62 2.78 10.43
CA VAL A 91 -3.76 2.02 9.89
C VAL A 91 -4.59 1.39 11.01
N ALA A 92 -3.95 0.87 12.05
CA ALA A 92 -4.63 0.19 13.16
C ALA A 92 -5.44 1.12 14.10
N LEU A 93 -5.16 2.43 14.11
CA LEU A 93 -5.74 3.41 15.05
C LEU A 93 -7.25 3.66 14.90
N SER A 94 -7.96 3.02 13.95
CA SER A 94 -9.39 3.30 13.71
C SER A 94 -10.35 2.16 14.05
N SER A 95 -9.90 1.09 14.68
CA SER A 95 -10.78 -0.02 15.09
C SER A 95 -11.73 0.30 16.27
N HIS A 96 -11.80 1.54 16.75
CA HIS A 96 -12.52 1.91 18.00
C HIS A 96 -13.46 3.13 17.93
N LYS A 97 -13.92 3.55 16.74
CA LYS A 97 -15.02 4.53 16.65
C LYS A 97 -16.06 4.07 15.64
N GLU A 98 -17.04 3.31 16.14
CA GLU A 98 -18.48 3.39 15.84
C GLU A 98 -19.16 2.07 16.23
N MET A 99 -19.48 1.97 17.51
CA MET A 99 -20.58 1.15 18.03
C MET A 99 -21.15 1.94 19.22
N THR A 100 -21.88 3.01 18.90
CA THR A 100 -22.72 3.77 19.83
C THR A 100 -23.90 4.31 19.04
#